data_AF-A0A8H7AEX0-F1
#
_entry.id   AF-A0A8H7AEX0-F1
#
_cell.length_a   1.000
_cell.length_b   1.000
_cell.length_c   1.000
_cell.angle_alpha   90.00
_cell.angle_beta   90.00
_cell.angle_gamma   90.00
#
_symmetry.space_group_name_H-M   'P 1'
#
loop_
_entity.id
_entity.type
_entity.pdbx_description
1 polymer ?
#
loop_
_entity_poly.entity_id
_entity_poly.type
_entity_poly.pdbx_seq_one_letter_code
_entity_poly.pdbx_strand_id
1 'polypeptide(L)'
;MARTMMMKLFFGLIFAISSLFYDSSASYTFPRHKFEAWFGTYAHHFEKSSTTVCNSTLQQYRNHRFGLPDTNLAVAHHADCILANTTETIKANMASAGIVLGLMPSLLSSFGPTLAESSTLVLERPFLSLLLAIGAPAFYPFRAFDDQHPFEALKRPFRTLQHISSSRWPHVLIKLLQYLLALAGAVNVVETSLQLGMKTVVTWKKDQSYLPLVWVLLPLAIHLFAAIRVLSVVKRVRNHPGHILQVTDVK
;
A
#
# COMPACT_ATOMS: atom_id res chain seq x y z
N MET A 1 16.11 26.69 -5.63
CA MET A 1 17.12 25.65 -5.34
C MET A 1 16.57 24.45 -4.56
N ALA A 2 15.93 24.62 -3.39
CA ALA A 2 15.44 23.48 -2.59
C ALA A 2 14.35 22.62 -3.28
N ARG A 3 13.51 23.23 -4.13
CA ARG A 3 12.41 22.54 -4.85
C ARG A 3 12.94 21.58 -5.93
N THR A 4 13.96 21.99 -6.67
CA THR A 4 14.66 21.17 -7.68
C THR A 4 15.53 20.09 -7.04
N MET A 5 16.14 20.37 -5.89
CA MET A 5 16.92 19.38 -5.12
C MET A 5 16.03 18.27 -4.54
N MET A 6 14.83 18.61 -4.03
CA MET A 6 13.87 17.60 -3.55
C MET A 6 13.26 16.77 -4.67
N MET A 7 13.00 17.36 -5.83
CA MET A 7 12.50 16.60 -6.97
C MET A 7 13.56 15.61 -7.46
N LYS A 8 14.84 15.99 -7.47
CA LYS A 8 15.96 15.08 -7.78
C LYS A 8 16.13 13.98 -6.73
N LEU A 9 15.93 14.27 -5.45
CA LEU A 9 15.95 13.26 -4.38
C LEU A 9 14.75 12.31 -4.45
N PHE A 10 13.57 12.80 -4.83
CA PHE A 10 12.37 11.98 -5.01
C PHE A 10 12.53 11.02 -6.19
N PHE A 11 12.91 11.53 -7.37
CA PHE A 11 13.23 10.69 -8.52
C PHE A 11 14.41 9.77 -8.24
N GLY A 12 15.43 10.24 -7.51
CA GLY A 12 16.57 9.43 -7.10
C GLY A 12 16.22 8.32 -6.11
N LEU A 13 15.29 8.53 -5.18
CA LEU A 13 14.84 7.50 -4.25
C LEU A 13 13.91 6.50 -4.95
N ILE A 14 13.00 6.96 -5.81
CA ILE A 14 12.18 6.06 -6.64
C ILE A 14 13.09 5.21 -7.51
N PHE A 15 14.08 5.83 -8.15
CA PHE A 15 15.07 5.14 -8.98
C PHE A 15 15.93 4.18 -8.15
N ALA A 16 16.38 4.55 -6.95
CA ALA A 16 17.16 3.68 -6.08
C ALA A 16 16.34 2.49 -5.55
N ILE A 17 15.08 2.72 -5.16
CA ILE A 17 14.14 1.67 -4.75
C ILE A 17 13.89 0.74 -5.94
N SER A 18 13.57 1.26 -7.12
CA SER A 18 13.37 0.43 -8.31
C SER A 18 14.63 -0.31 -8.74
N SER A 19 15.83 0.28 -8.56
CA SER A 19 17.13 -0.35 -8.86
C SER A 19 17.51 -1.45 -7.86
N LEU A 20 17.27 -1.25 -6.56
CA LEU A 20 17.46 -2.27 -5.53
C LEU A 20 16.59 -3.52 -5.79
N PHE A 21 15.37 -3.31 -6.33
CA PHE A 21 14.50 -4.41 -6.74
C PHE A 21 14.84 -4.99 -8.12
N TYR A 22 15.48 -4.21 -9.00
CA TYR A 22 15.97 -4.68 -10.31
C TYR A 22 17.15 -5.65 -10.15
N ASP A 23 18.12 -5.36 -9.27
CA ASP A 23 19.24 -6.28 -9.00
C ASP A 23 18.79 -7.55 -8.26
N SER A 24 17.78 -7.43 -7.40
CA SER A 24 17.22 -8.60 -6.70
C SER A 24 16.51 -9.55 -7.68
N SER A 25 16.04 -9.07 -8.85
CA SER A 25 15.40 -9.91 -9.88
C SER A 25 16.35 -10.93 -10.54
N ALA A 26 17.66 -10.71 -10.48
CA ALA A 26 18.65 -11.61 -11.05
C ALA A 26 18.89 -12.88 -10.22
N SER A 27 18.34 -12.98 -8.99
CA SER A 27 18.62 -14.10 -8.07
C SER A 27 17.40 -14.74 -7.40
N TYR A 28 16.16 -14.33 -7.73
CA TYR A 28 14.99 -15.02 -7.20
C TYR A 28 14.72 -16.32 -7.96
N THR A 29 15.04 -17.43 -7.30
CA THR A 29 14.62 -18.79 -7.63
C THR A 29 13.16 -18.84 -8.07
N PHE A 30 12.92 -19.41 -9.25
CA PHE A 30 11.60 -19.71 -9.80
C PHE A 30 10.65 -20.27 -8.72
N PRO A 31 9.53 -19.60 -8.39
CA PRO A 31 8.57 -20.14 -7.43
C PRO A 31 7.81 -21.29 -8.10
N ARG A 32 8.34 -22.52 -8.03
CA ARG A 32 7.71 -23.74 -8.58
C ARG A 32 6.36 -24.08 -7.94
N HIS A 33 6.03 -23.42 -6.84
CA HIS A 33 4.91 -23.70 -5.95
C HIS A 33 3.77 -22.68 -6.07
N LYS A 34 3.75 -21.84 -7.12
CA LYS A 34 2.70 -20.83 -7.30
C LYS A 34 1.28 -21.42 -7.34
N PHE A 35 1.12 -22.55 -8.05
CA PHE A 35 -0.15 -23.27 -8.16
C PHE A 35 -0.39 -24.28 -7.01
N GLU A 36 0.44 -24.22 -5.97
CA GLU A 36 0.29 -25.03 -4.74
C GLU A 36 -0.26 -24.19 -3.58
N ALA A 37 -0.23 -22.85 -3.71
CA ALA A 37 -0.66 -21.93 -2.66
C ALA A 37 -1.74 -20.97 -3.16
N TRP A 38 -2.99 -21.41 -3.09
CA TRP A 38 -4.15 -20.61 -3.51
C TRP A 38 -4.68 -19.72 -2.39
N PHE A 39 -5.36 -18.63 -2.75
CA PHE A 39 -5.98 -17.71 -1.78
C PHE A 39 -7.48 -18.01 -1.62
N GLY A 40 -7.92 -18.09 -0.36
CA GLY A 40 -9.34 -18.00 -0.01
C GLY A 40 -10.20 -19.22 -0.35
N THR A 41 -11.49 -18.94 -0.59
CA THR A 41 -12.60 -19.91 -0.59
C THR A 41 -12.47 -21.03 -1.62
N TYR A 42 -11.89 -20.77 -2.79
CA TYR A 42 -11.81 -21.74 -3.89
C TYR A 42 -10.49 -22.52 -3.93
N ALA A 43 -9.62 -22.34 -2.93
CA ALA A 43 -8.29 -22.94 -2.90
C ALA A 43 -8.31 -24.45 -3.14
N HIS A 44 -9.14 -25.18 -2.40
CA HIS A 44 -9.27 -26.64 -2.53
C HIS A 44 -9.76 -27.06 -3.92
N HIS A 45 -10.65 -26.30 -4.56
CA HIS A 45 -11.14 -26.61 -5.90
C HIS A 45 -10.02 -26.43 -6.95
N PHE A 46 -9.24 -25.36 -6.85
CA PHE A 46 -8.15 -25.11 -7.78
C PHE A 46 -6.98 -26.07 -7.56
N GLU A 47 -6.64 -26.39 -6.33
CA GLU A 47 -5.60 -27.37 -6.00
C GLU A 47 -5.97 -28.75 -6.54
N LYS A 48 -7.22 -29.19 -6.31
CA LYS A 48 -7.71 -30.46 -6.86
C LYS A 48 -7.67 -30.46 -8.38
N SER A 49 -8.15 -29.40 -9.04
CA SER A 49 -8.15 -29.30 -10.50
C SER A 49 -6.73 -29.28 -11.09
N SER A 50 -5.81 -28.55 -10.44
CA SER A 50 -4.40 -28.43 -10.80
C SER A 50 -3.66 -29.78 -10.72
N THR A 51 -3.89 -30.53 -9.64
CA THR A 51 -3.15 -31.79 -9.36
C THR A 51 -3.73 -33.03 -10.03
N THR A 52 -5.01 -33.00 -10.44
CA THR A 52 -5.69 -34.15 -11.06
C THR A 52 -5.77 -33.99 -12.58
N VAL A 53 -6.72 -33.19 -13.06
CA VAL A 53 -7.02 -33.02 -14.49
C VAL A 53 -5.90 -32.26 -15.21
N CYS A 54 -5.32 -31.26 -14.55
CA CYS A 54 -4.27 -30.41 -15.12
C CYS A 54 -2.84 -30.79 -14.70
N ASN A 55 -2.63 -32.04 -14.24
CA ASN A 55 -1.32 -32.49 -13.78
C ASN A 55 -0.26 -32.43 -14.88
N SER A 56 -0.65 -32.74 -16.13
CA SER A 56 0.26 -32.65 -17.27
C SER A 56 0.81 -31.23 -17.39
N THR A 57 -0.05 -30.22 -17.50
CA THR A 57 0.34 -28.80 -17.62
C THR A 57 1.06 -28.28 -16.37
N LEU A 58 0.75 -28.81 -15.18
CA LEU A 58 1.50 -28.52 -13.95
C LEU A 58 2.95 -29.00 -14.02
N GLN A 59 3.17 -30.22 -14.53
CA GLN A 59 4.50 -30.76 -14.73
C GLN A 59 5.27 -29.96 -15.79
N GLN A 60 4.61 -29.46 -16.83
CA GLN A 60 5.23 -28.58 -17.83
C GLN A 60 5.71 -27.28 -17.19
N TYR A 61 4.87 -26.67 -16.37
CA TYR A 61 5.20 -25.49 -15.59
C TYR A 61 6.40 -25.73 -14.65
N ARG A 62 6.43 -26.87 -13.94
CA ARG A 62 7.51 -27.24 -12.99
C ARG A 62 8.83 -27.64 -13.66
N ASN A 63 8.74 -28.40 -14.76
CA ASN A 63 9.90 -29.00 -15.40
C ASN A 63 10.61 -28.08 -16.40
N HIS A 64 10.04 -26.90 -16.69
CA HIS A 64 10.62 -25.93 -17.62
C HIS A 64 10.87 -26.51 -19.02
N ARG A 65 10.26 -27.65 -19.36
CA ARG A 65 10.48 -28.38 -20.61
C ARG A 65 9.25 -28.30 -21.49
N PHE A 66 9.09 -27.19 -22.19
CA PHE A 66 8.30 -27.16 -23.41
C PHE A 66 9.15 -26.57 -24.52
N GLY A 67 9.08 -27.15 -25.72
CA GLY A 67 9.50 -26.51 -26.96
C GLY A 67 8.62 -25.31 -27.33
N LEU A 68 8.27 -24.49 -26.35
CA LEU A 68 7.58 -23.22 -26.46
C LEU A 68 8.58 -22.13 -26.04
N PRO A 69 8.79 -21.09 -26.86
CA PRO A 69 9.86 -20.12 -26.67
C PRO A 69 9.70 -19.20 -25.44
N ASP A 70 8.58 -19.26 -24.70
CA ASP A 70 8.26 -18.28 -23.65
C ASP A 70 7.75 -18.94 -22.35
N THR A 71 8.43 -18.69 -21.24
CA THR A 71 8.09 -19.21 -19.90
C THR A 71 6.77 -18.66 -19.36
N ASN A 72 6.32 -17.50 -19.85
CA ASN A 72 5.04 -16.91 -19.47
C ASN A 72 3.87 -17.67 -20.09
N LEU A 73 4.08 -18.29 -21.26
CA LEU A 73 3.05 -19.09 -21.93
C LEU A 73 2.71 -20.37 -21.14
N ALA A 74 3.68 -20.98 -20.46
CA ALA A 74 3.43 -22.14 -19.60
C ALA A 74 2.56 -21.81 -18.37
N VAL A 75 2.66 -20.58 -17.85
CA VAL A 75 1.82 -20.09 -16.76
C VAL A 75 0.38 -19.89 -17.23
N ALA A 76 0.21 -19.22 -18.37
CA ALA A 76 -1.10 -19.01 -18.99
C ALA A 76 -1.78 -20.35 -19.32
N HIS A 77 -1.05 -21.26 -19.97
CA HIS A 77 -1.59 -22.57 -20.37
C HIS A 77 -2.05 -23.43 -19.18
N HIS A 78 -1.32 -23.41 -18.05
CA HIS A 78 -1.77 -24.12 -16.85
C HIS A 78 -2.99 -23.44 -16.21
N ALA A 79 -3.02 -22.11 -16.16
CA ALA A 79 -4.18 -21.36 -15.68
C ALA A 79 -5.42 -21.61 -16.55
N ASP A 80 -5.28 -21.66 -17.87
CA ASP A 80 -6.36 -21.94 -18.82
C ASP A 80 -6.93 -23.35 -18.62
N CYS A 81 -6.08 -24.35 -18.36
CA CYS A 81 -6.52 -25.69 -18.02
C CYS A 81 -7.38 -25.71 -16.75
N ILE A 82 -6.92 -25.04 -15.68
CA ILE A 82 -7.67 -24.95 -14.43
C ILE A 82 -9.01 -24.26 -14.66
N LEU A 83 -9.00 -23.15 -15.40
CA LEU A 83 -10.18 -22.35 -15.67
C LEU A 83 -11.18 -23.13 -16.54
N ALA A 84 -10.73 -23.87 -17.55
CA ALA A 84 -11.57 -24.74 -18.37
C ALA A 84 -12.27 -25.83 -17.55
N ASN A 85 -11.61 -26.35 -16.51
CA ASN A 85 -12.14 -27.38 -15.62
C ASN A 85 -12.80 -26.80 -14.32
N THR A 86 -13.13 -25.51 -14.31
CA THR A 86 -13.81 -24.83 -13.20
C THR A 86 -15.26 -24.54 -13.57
N THR A 87 -16.17 -24.55 -12.60
CA THR A 87 -17.59 -24.25 -12.84
C THR A 87 -17.81 -22.79 -13.27
N GLU A 88 -18.82 -22.56 -14.12
CA GLU A 88 -19.19 -21.21 -14.59
C GLU A 88 -19.57 -20.29 -13.42
N THR A 89 -20.15 -20.82 -12.34
CA THR A 89 -20.45 -20.05 -11.12
C THR A 89 -19.20 -19.47 -10.47
N ILE A 90 -18.11 -20.25 -10.37
CA ILE A 90 -16.85 -19.77 -9.78
C ILE A 90 -16.23 -18.70 -10.69
N LYS A 91 -16.24 -18.90 -12.01
CA LYS A 91 -15.76 -17.89 -12.97
C LYS A 91 -16.54 -16.58 -12.85
N ALA A 92 -17.87 -16.65 -12.77
CA ALA A 92 -18.72 -15.49 -12.58
C ALA A 92 -18.43 -14.75 -11.26
N ASN A 93 -18.20 -15.49 -10.16
CA ASN A 93 -17.83 -14.90 -8.87
C ASN A 93 -16.44 -14.25 -8.89
N MET A 94 -15.47 -14.82 -9.63
CA MET A 94 -14.17 -14.20 -9.82
C MET A 94 -14.25 -12.92 -10.64
N ALA A 95 -15.06 -12.91 -11.70
CA ALA A 95 -15.31 -11.74 -12.51
C ALA A 95 -15.98 -10.62 -11.69
N SER A 96 -16.98 -10.94 -10.86
CA SER A 96 -17.64 -9.95 -9.99
C SER A 96 -16.71 -9.44 -8.88
N ALA A 97 -15.87 -10.31 -8.30
CA ALA A 97 -14.84 -9.90 -7.35
C ALA A 97 -13.86 -8.90 -7.97
N GLY A 98 -13.52 -9.04 -9.25
CA GLY A 98 -12.71 -8.06 -9.99
C GLY A 98 -13.32 -6.66 -10.00
N ILE A 99 -14.64 -6.55 -10.17
CA ILE A 99 -15.36 -5.27 -10.12
C ILE A 99 -15.28 -4.67 -8.71
N VAL A 100 -15.56 -5.47 -7.69
CA VAL A 100 -15.51 -5.02 -6.29
C VAL A 100 -14.10 -4.54 -5.93
N LEU A 101 -13.07 -5.31 -6.29
CA LEU A 101 -11.67 -4.93 -6.07
C LEU A 101 -11.29 -3.67 -6.86
N GLY A 102 -11.83 -3.47 -8.06
CA GLY A 102 -11.63 -2.25 -8.85
C GLY A 102 -12.29 -1.01 -8.25
N LEU A 103 -13.42 -1.18 -7.54
CA LEU A 103 -14.14 -0.10 -6.86
C LEU A 103 -13.68 0.13 -5.41
N MET A 104 -12.94 -0.82 -4.81
CA MET A 104 -12.46 -0.72 -3.43
C MET A 104 -11.67 0.55 -3.14
N PRO A 105 -10.78 1.06 -4.01
CA PRO A 105 -10.09 2.32 -3.77
C PRO A 105 -11.07 3.48 -3.50
N SER A 106 -12.15 3.58 -4.27
CA SER A 106 -13.18 4.61 -4.09
C SER A 106 -14.00 4.42 -2.82
N LEU A 107 -14.35 3.17 -2.49
CA LEU A 107 -15.08 2.85 -1.27
C LEU A 107 -14.26 3.17 -0.02
N LEU A 108 -12.99 2.73 0.02
CA LEU A 108 -12.08 3.01 1.13
C LEU A 108 -11.77 4.50 1.24
N SER A 109 -11.61 5.18 0.11
CA SER A 109 -11.39 6.63 0.04
C SER A 109 -12.58 7.42 0.60
N SER A 110 -13.81 6.90 0.48
CA SER A 110 -15.01 7.51 1.06
C SER A 110 -15.04 7.49 2.59
N PHE A 111 -14.37 6.51 3.22
CA PHE A 111 -14.21 6.42 4.69
C PHE A 111 -12.85 6.94 5.17
N GLY A 112 -12.01 7.44 4.26
CA GLY A 112 -10.66 7.90 4.58
C GLY A 112 -10.66 9.20 5.38
N PRO A 113 -9.64 9.43 6.22
CA PRO A 113 -9.48 10.69 6.94
C PRO A 113 -9.23 11.85 5.98
N THR A 114 -9.56 13.06 6.43
CA THR A 114 -9.26 14.29 5.68
C THR A 114 -7.77 14.66 5.80
N LEU A 115 -7.27 15.47 4.86
CA LEU A 115 -5.90 16.00 4.91
C LEU A 115 -5.66 16.91 6.14
N ALA A 116 -6.70 17.61 6.60
CA ALA A 116 -6.63 18.43 7.81
C ALA A 116 -6.48 17.59 9.09
N GLU A 117 -7.24 16.50 9.23
CA GLU A 117 -7.14 15.59 10.39
C GLU A 117 -5.79 14.86 10.42
N SER A 118 -5.32 14.42 9.25
CA SER A 118 -4.02 13.74 9.17
C SER A 118 -2.86 14.70 9.39
N SER A 119 -2.90 15.93 8.86
CA SER A 119 -1.84 16.93 9.08
C SER A 119 -1.76 17.40 10.54
N THR A 120 -2.90 17.61 11.21
CA THR A 120 -2.92 17.92 12.65
C THR A 120 -2.33 16.78 13.48
N LEU A 121 -2.61 15.53 13.13
CA LEU A 121 -2.06 14.38 13.83
C LEU A 121 -0.54 14.24 13.64
N VAL A 122 0.01 14.55 12.46
CA VAL A 122 1.47 14.58 12.22
C VAL A 122 2.16 15.57 13.16
N LEU A 123 1.53 16.71 13.44
CA LEU A 123 2.07 17.77 14.28
C LEU A 123 2.15 17.37 15.75
N GLU A 124 1.18 16.62 16.25
CA GLU A 124 1.13 16.19 17.66
C GLU A 124 1.82 14.84 17.91
N ARG A 125 1.63 13.87 17.01
CA ARG A 125 2.04 12.47 17.20
C ARG A 125 2.52 11.88 15.86
N PRO A 126 3.72 12.25 15.40
CA PRO A 126 4.20 11.91 14.07
C PRO A 126 4.33 10.39 13.83
N PHE A 127 4.74 9.62 14.83
CA PHE A 127 4.87 8.17 14.68
C PHE A 127 3.52 7.46 14.55
N LEU A 128 2.53 7.88 15.34
CA LEU A 128 1.17 7.34 15.24
C LEU A 128 0.56 7.67 13.88
N SER A 129 0.79 8.89 13.38
CA SER A 129 0.34 9.30 12.04
C SER A 129 0.97 8.44 10.95
N LEU A 130 2.25 8.08 11.07
CA LEU A 130 2.92 7.18 10.13
C LEU A 130 2.28 5.78 10.13
N LEU A 131 2.04 5.20 11.30
CA LEU A 131 1.38 3.89 11.40
C LEU A 131 -0.02 3.91 10.78
N LEU A 132 -0.79 4.97 11.03
CA LEU A 132 -2.13 5.13 10.46
C LEU A 132 -2.09 5.33 8.94
N ALA A 133 -1.10 6.06 8.40
CA ALA A 133 -0.93 6.21 6.96
C ALA A 133 -0.61 4.86 6.28
N ILE A 134 0.12 3.96 6.97
CA ILE A 134 0.39 2.61 6.48
C ILE A 134 -0.86 1.73 6.56
N GLY A 135 -1.57 1.77 7.69
CA GLY A 135 -2.76 0.94 7.94
C GLY A 135 -4.03 1.43 7.25
N ALA A 136 -4.07 2.67 6.78
CA ALA A 136 -5.20 3.26 6.08
C ALA A 136 -4.70 4.20 4.97
N PRO A 137 -4.22 3.66 3.84
CA PRO A 137 -3.62 4.47 2.76
C PRO A 137 -4.65 5.25 1.93
N ALA A 138 -5.95 5.16 2.23
CA ALA A 138 -7.02 5.82 1.49
C ALA A 138 -7.39 7.17 2.12
N PHE A 139 -7.40 8.24 1.31
CA PHE A 139 -7.80 9.59 1.72
C PHE A 139 -9.05 10.03 0.99
N TYR A 140 -9.87 10.85 1.63
CA TYR A 140 -11.06 11.41 1.01
C TYR A 140 -10.68 12.45 -0.05
N PRO A 141 -10.98 12.24 -1.36
CA PRO A 141 -10.38 13.01 -2.45
C PRO A 141 -11.15 14.30 -2.72
N PHE A 142 -12.47 14.31 -2.50
CA PHE A 142 -13.34 15.45 -2.79
C PHE A 142 -13.06 16.67 -1.92
N ARG A 143 -12.41 16.47 -0.76
CA ARG A 143 -11.99 17.57 0.13
C ARG A 143 -10.50 17.91 0.03
N ALA A 144 -9.76 17.23 -0.86
CA ALA A 144 -8.37 17.57 -1.18
C ALA A 144 -8.27 18.77 -2.14
N PHE A 145 -9.36 19.07 -2.87
CA PHE A 145 -9.47 20.20 -3.80
C PHE A 145 -10.35 21.34 -3.28
N ASP A 146 -11.01 21.14 -2.15
CA ASP A 146 -11.66 22.24 -1.42
C ASP A 146 -10.56 23.11 -0.81
N ASP A 147 -10.72 24.44 -0.81
CA ASP A 147 -9.72 25.46 -0.41
C ASP A 147 -9.37 25.42 1.10
N GLN A 148 -9.12 24.24 1.65
CA GLN A 148 -8.54 24.06 2.96
C GLN A 148 -7.07 24.42 2.87
N HIS A 149 -6.73 25.58 3.37
CA HIS A 149 -5.35 25.97 3.55
C HIS A 149 -4.73 24.96 4.52
N PRO A 150 -3.89 23.99 4.08
CA PRO A 150 -3.39 22.93 4.96
C PRO A 150 -2.53 23.48 6.11
N PHE A 151 -2.11 24.75 5.95
CA PHE A 151 -1.36 25.52 6.93
C PHE A 151 -2.23 26.35 7.88
N GLU A 152 -3.55 26.40 7.69
CA GLU A 152 -4.46 27.03 8.64
C GLU A 152 -4.62 26.18 9.92
N ALA A 153 -4.50 24.86 9.79
CA ALA A 153 -4.30 23.96 10.92
C ALA A 153 -3.01 24.29 11.71
N LEU A 154 -1.97 24.81 11.04
CA LEU A 154 -0.74 25.28 11.67
C LEU A 154 -0.88 26.68 12.32
N LYS A 155 -1.89 27.47 11.92
CA LYS A 155 -2.18 28.79 12.53
C LYS A 155 -2.91 28.67 13.87
N ARG A 156 -3.62 27.57 14.10
CA ARG A 156 -4.22 27.30 15.41
C ARG A 156 -3.06 27.15 16.40
N PRO A 157 -3.02 27.94 17.49
CA PRO A 157 -2.01 27.73 18.52
C PRO A 157 -2.11 26.26 18.94
N PHE A 158 -0.95 25.62 19.17
CA PHE A 158 -0.86 24.29 19.77
C PHE A 158 -1.50 24.34 21.15
N ARG A 159 -2.83 24.40 21.20
CA ARG A 159 -3.62 24.10 22.36
C ARG A 159 -3.56 22.58 22.43
N THR A 160 -2.45 22.11 23.00
CA THR A 160 -2.44 20.86 23.74
C THR A 160 -3.81 20.77 24.38
N LEU A 161 -4.63 19.76 24.03
CA LEU A 161 -5.90 19.51 24.70
C LEU A 161 -5.57 19.28 26.17
N GLN A 162 -5.49 20.39 26.90
CA GLN A 162 -5.08 20.46 28.27
C GLN A 162 -6.38 20.28 29.04
N HIS A 163 -6.43 19.12 29.68
CA HIS A 163 -7.11 18.92 30.94
C HIS A 163 -8.62 18.60 30.87
N ILE A 164 -8.92 17.33 30.58
CA ILE A 164 -9.94 16.64 31.36
C ILE A 164 -9.22 16.07 32.58
N SER A 165 -9.44 16.70 33.73
CA SER A 165 -8.98 16.24 35.04
C SER A 165 -9.61 14.89 35.35
N SER A 166 -8.89 13.81 35.08
CA SER A 166 -9.23 12.46 35.53
C SER A 166 -7.94 11.64 35.55
N SER A 167 -7.95 10.56 36.35
CA SER A 167 -6.81 9.68 36.66
C SER A 167 -5.85 9.48 35.47
N ARG A 168 -4.53 9.48 35.74
CA ARG A 168 -3.50 9.35 34.68
C ARG A 168 -3.53 7.99 33.96
N TRP A 169 -4.05 6.96 34.63
CA TRP A 169 -4.11 5.58 34.13
C TRP A 169 -4.95 5.39 32.85
N PRO A 170 -6.22 5.85 32.77
CA PRO A 170 -7.01 5.73 31.54
C PRO A 170 -6.37 6.43 30.34
N HIS A 171 -5.69 7.57 30.53
CA HIS A 171 -5.00 8.25 29.43
C HIS A 171 -3.80 7.47 28.89
N VAL A 172 -3.04 6.80 29.75
CA VAL A 172 -1.93 5.92 29.35
C VAL A 172 -2.47 4.70 28.62
N LEU A 173 -3.55 4.10 29.13
CA LEU A 173 -4.20 2.94 28.52
C LEU A 173 -4.72 3.26 27.11
N ILE A 174 -5.40 4.39 26.93
CA ILE A 174 -5.91 4.82 25.62
C ILE A 174 -4.75 5.03 24.63
N LYS A 175 -3.64 5.65 25.07
CA LYS A 175 -2.45 5.82 24.21
C LYS A 175 -1.85 4.48 23.80
N LEU A 176 -1.67 3.56 24.75
CA LEU A 176 -1.17 2.21 24.44
C LEU A 176 -2.08 1.49 23.43
N LEU A 177 -3.39 1.54 23.66
CA LEU A 177 -4.38 0.91 22.78
C LEU A 177 -4.34 1.51 21.36
N GLN A 178 -4.22 2.84 21.24
CA GLN A 178 -4.11 3.50 19.93
C GLN A 178 -2.89 3.02 19.14
N TYR A 179 -1.73 2.88 19.79
CA TYR A 179 -0.51 2.41 19.12
C TYR A 179 -0.60 0.94 18.75
N LEU A 180 -1.13 0.10 19.63
CA LEU A 180 -1.30 -1.34 19.35
C LEU A 180 -2.26 -1.57 18.18
N LEU A 181 -3.41 -0.89 18.16
CA LEU A 181 -4.38 -0.99 17.07
C LEU A 181 -3.82 -0.44 15.75
N ALA A 182 -3.11 0.69 15.78
CA ALA A 182 -2.50 1.26 14.59
C ALA A 182 -1.41 0.33 14.02
N LEU A 183 -0.57 -0.26 14.89
CA LEU A 183 0.45 -1.22 14.48
C LEU A 183 -0.17 -2.50 13.91
N ALA A 184 -1.19 -3.05 14.58
CA ALA A 184 -1.90 -4.24 14.12
C ALA A 184 -2.55 -3.99 12.74
N GLY A 185 -3.19 -2.83 12.55
CA GLY A 185 -3.75 -2.43 11.27
C GLY A 185 -2.70 -2.29 10.17
N ALA A 186 -1.57 -1.64 10.47
CA ALA A 186 -0.46 -1.50 9.52
C ALA A 186 0.12 -2.85 9.10
N VAL A 187 0.39 -3.75 10.06
CA VAL A 187 0.87 -5.11 9.77
C VAL A 187 -0.16 -5.87 8.94
N ASN A 188 -1.44 -5.81 9.30
CA ASN A 188 -2.51 -6.47 8.57
C ASN A 188 -2.61 -6.01 7.12
N VAL A 189 -2.53 -4.70 6.87
CA VAL A 189 -2.59 -4.16 5.49
C VAL A 189 -1.38 -4.59 4.68
N VAL A 190 -0.17 -4.53 5.24
CA VAL A 190 1.06 -4.97 4.55
C VAL A 190 0.99 -6.46 4.23
N GLU A 191 0.71 -7.29 5.23
CA GLU A 191 0.59 -8.74 5.08
C GLU A 191 -0.46 -9.10 4.03
N THR A 192 -1.67 -8.52 4.14
CA THR A 192 -2.78 -8.80 3.21
C THR A 192 -2.44 -8.33 1.80
N SER A 193 -1.82 -7.16 1.64
CA SER A 193 -1.42 -6.64 0.32
C SER A 193 -0.38 -7.53 -0.34
N LEU A 194 0.59 -8.06 0.43
CA LEU A 194 1.60 -9.00 -0.07
C LEU A 194 0.97 -10.34 -0.46
N GLN A 195 0.15 -10.92 0.42
CA GLN A 195 -0.52 -12.19 0.14
C GLN A 195 -1.46 -12.08 -1.07
N LEU A 196 -2.25 -11.01 -1.15
CA LEU A 196 -3.17 -10.76 -2.26
C LEU A 196 -2.38 -10.54 -3.55
N GLY A 197 -1.41 -9.62 -3.55
CA GLY A 197 -0.63 -9.30 -4.76
C GLY A 197 0.12 -10.51 -5.32
N MET A 198 0.69 -11.36 -4.47
CA MET A 198 1.39 -12.57 -4.88
C MET A 198 0.46 -13.67 -5.42
N LYS A 199 -0.74 -13.80 -4.86
CA LYS A 199 -1.66 -14.90 -5.18
C LYS A 199 -2.71 -14.55 -6.23
N THR A 200 -2.97 -13.26 -6.50
CA THR A 200 -4.02 -12.84 -7.45
C THR A 200 -3.50 -11.96 -8.59
N VAL A 201 -2.73 -10.91 -8.27
CA VAL A 201 -2.34 -9.92 -9.28
C VAL A 201 -1.13 -10.36 -10.09
N VAL A 202 -0.06 -10.88 -9.48
CA VAL A 202 1.09 -11.35 -10.27
C VAL A 202 0.91 -12.80 -10.68
N THR A 203 -0.27 -13.15 -11.23
CA THR A 203 -0.58 -14.51 -11.69
C THR A 203 -0.02 -14.81 -13.09
N TRP A 204 0.13 -13.79 -13.94
CA TRP A 204 0.52 -13.92 -15.35
C TRP A 204 2.03 -13.88 -15.64
N LYS A 205 2.86 -13.39 -14.71
CA LYS A 205 4.33 -13.33 -14.87
C LYS A 205 5.04 -14.24 -13.87
N LYS A 206 6.09 -14.92 -14.34
CA LYS A 206 6.89 -15.86 -13.54
C LYS A 206 7.99 -15.15 -12.74
N ASP A 207 8.63 -14.15 -13.33
CA ASP A 207 9.89 -13.57 -12.80
C ASP A 207 9.68 -12.20 -12.09
N GLN A 208 8.43 -11.73 -12.00
CA GLN A 208 8.11 -10.41 -11.44
C GLN A 208 7.38 -10.47 -10.10
N SER A 209 7.71 -11.44 -9.26
CA SER A 209 7.09 -11.64 -7.95
C SER A 209 7.38 -10.48 -6.96
N TYR A 210 8.30 -9.58 -7.26
CA TYR A 210 8.59 -8.38 -6.47
C TYR A 210 7.63 -7.21 -6.75
N LEU A 211 6.81 -7.27 -7.80
CA LEU A 211 5.85 -6.20 -8.14
C LEU A 211 4.92 -5.80 -6.97
N PRO A 212 4.35 -6.73 -6.18
CA PRO A 212 3.50 -6.37 -5.05
C PRO A 212 4.27 -5.62 -3.96
N LEU A 213 5.53 -6.00 -3.73
CA LEU A 213 6.40 -5.29 -2.79
C LEU A 213 6.65 -3.86 -3.25
N VAL A 214 6.92 -3.65 -4.54
CA VAL A 214 7.08 -2.31 -5.11
C VAL A 214 5.81 -1.48 -4.93
N TRP A 215 4.63 -2.07 -5.16
CA TRP A 215 3.35 -1.39 -4.97
C TRP A 215 3.03 -1.04 -3.53
N VAL A 216 3.48 -1.83 -2.55
CA VAL A 216 3.30 -1.52 -1.12
C VAL A 216 4.31 -0.46 -0.66
N LEU A 217 5.55 -0.51 -1.14
CA LEU A 217 6.63 0.37 -0.68
C LEU A 217 6.56 1.77 -1.32
N LEU A 218 6.04 1.89 -2.54
CA LEU A 218 5.98 3.17 -3.25
C LEU A 218 5.07 4.20 -2.54
N PRO A 219 3.84 3.87 -2.11
CA PRO A 219 3.02 4.77 -1.30
C PRO A 219 3.67 5.14 0.04
N LEU A 220 4.33 4.18 0.71
CA LEU A 220 5.06 4.45 1.96
C LEU A 220 6.15 5.50 1.77
N ALA A 221 6.91 5.41 0.68
CA ALA A 221 7.92 6.41 0.34
C ALA A 221 7.29 7.80 0.15
N ILE A 222 6.16 7.89 -0.58
CA ILE A 222 5.44 9.15 -0.79
C ILE A 222 4.98 9.74 0.55
N HIS A 223 4.40 8.93 1.44
CA HIS A 223 3.95 9.39 2.77
C HIS A 223 5.11 9.86 3.65
N LEU A 224 6.23 9.15 3.65
CA LEU A 224 7.44 9.56 4.37
C LEU A 224 7.93 10.92 3.88
N PHE A 225 7.98 11.13 2.56
CA PHE A 225 8.36 12.43 2.00
C PHE A 225 7.38 13.54 2.41
N ALA A 226 6.08 13.30 2.34
CA ALA A 226 5.08 14.27 2.74
C ALA A 226 5.25 14.66 4.23
N ALA A 227 5.45 13.67 5.11
CA ALA A 227 5.69 13.90 6.53
C ALA A 227 6.96 14.72 6.79
N ILE A 228 8.08 14.35 6.15
CA ILE A 228 9.36 15.09 6.27
C ILE A 228 9.17 16.56 5.83
N ARG A 229 8.45 16.79 4.74
CA ARG A 229 8.19 18.15 4.23
C ARG A 229 7.40 18.97 5.24
N VAL A 230 6.31 18.44 5.79
CA VAL A 230 5.49 19.10 6.82
C VAL A 230 6.35 19.44 8.03
N LEU A 231 7.10 18.47 8.58
CA LEU A 231 7.96 18.68 9.74
C LEU A 231 9.06 19.73 9.49
N SER A 232 9.63 19.75 8.27
CA SER A 232 10.65 20.74 7.89
C SER A 232 10.11 22.17 7.83
N VAL A 233 8.86 22.35 7.37
CA VAL A 233 8.18 23.65 7.33
C VAL A 233 7.89 24.12 8.75
N VAL A 234 7.39 23.25 9.61
CA VAL A 234 7.11 23.55 11.03
C VAL A 234 8.38 23.99 11.75
N LYS A 235 9.49 23.27 11.56
CA LYS A 235 10.79 23.63 12.16
C LYS A 235 11.27 25.01 11.68
N ARG A 236 11.10 25.32 10.40
CA ARG A 236 11.47 26.62 9.83
C ARG A 236 10.63 27.76 10.42
N VAL A 237 9.31 27.58 10.48
CA VAL A 237 8.36 28.55 11.04
C VAL A 237 8.65 28.82 12.51
N ARG A 238 8.93 27.76 13.30
CA ARG A 238 9.29 27.89 14.72
C ARG A 238 10.60 28.66 14.94
N ASN A 239 11.58 28.47 14.05
CA ASN A 239 12.89 29.12 14.18
C ASN A 239 12.90 30.58 13.66
N HIS A 240 11.98 30.96 12.77
CA HIS A 240 11.93 32.30 12.15
C HIS A 240 10.50 32.86 12.15
N PRO A 241 9.96 33.26 13.32
CA PRO A 241 8.56 33.69 13.46
C PRO A 241 8.22 34.99 12.69
N GLY A 242 9.21 35.82 12.37
CA GLY A 242 9.00 37.13 11.74
C GLY A 242 8.62 37.13 10.25
N HIS A 243 8.72 36.00 9.54
CA HIS A 243 8.48 35.93 8.08
C HIS A 243 7.09 35.41 7.67
N ILE A 244 6.22 35.08 8.63
CA ILE A 244 4.89 34.50 8.34
C ILE A 244 3.92 35.56 7.77
N LEU A 245 4.17 36.85 8.01
CA LEU A 245 3.30 37.94 7.57
C LEU A 245 3.43 38.35 6.10
N GLN A 246 4.38 37.80 5.32
CA GLN A 246 4.58 38.22 3.92
C GLN A 246 4.18 37.19 2.86
N VAL A 247 3.86 35.95 3.22
CA VAL A 247 3.48 34.92 2.24
C VAL A 247 1.96 34.89 2.00
N THR A 248 1.17 35.57 2.82
CA THR A 248 -0.31 35.64 2.71
C THR A 248 -0.83 36.86 1.95
N ASP A 249 0.05 37.67 1.34
CA ASP A 249 -0.33 38.94 0.69
C ASP A 249 -0.09 38.94 -0.83
N VAL A 250 -0.21 37.77 -1.46
CA VAL A 250 -0.35 37.68 -2.91
C VAL A 250 -1.72 37.06 -3.17
N LYS A 251 -2.65 37.95 -3.52
CA LYS A 251 -3.97 37.64 -4.10
C LYS A 251 -3.85 36.73 -5.31
#